data_AF-A0A915MVC9-F1
#
_entry.id   AF-A0A915MVC9-F1
#
_cell.length_a   1.000
_cell.length_b   1.000
_cell.length_c   1.000
_cell.angle_alpha   90.00
_cell.angle_beta   90.00
_cell.angle_gamma   90.00
#
_symmetry.space_group_name_H-M   'P 1'
#
loop_
_entity.id
_entity.type
_entity.pdbx_description
1 polymer ?
#
loop_
_entity_poly.entity_id
_entity_poly.type
_entity_poly.pdbx_seq_one_letter_code
_entity_poly.pdbx_strand_id
1 'polypeptide(L)'
;MLVIWLMLICKNPFNLELRYSRNDLTTTNSSTSYTSFAENIVCCLDEILESETVDGALLVVPTLLAQILTRAPVNTKALETRFFNFQNVFDKFQSETDGGRQLINLLALANALLKWGRRRDIKPFTEHLFSSLSKDFLFSQCPNILVRHLISKLLQRISLVLLRPKLASWRYRCGYRSIEETLKRDKNLKIDSASSLQDTKGHSNEEENSKNDDDDSDIPYDLIEIILGQLLLKLRDRDNL
;
A
#
# COMPACT_ATOMS: atom_id res chain seq x y z
N MET A 1 3.20 -1.80 -26.75
CA MET A 1 3.94 -0.51 -26.77
C MET A 1 3.24 0.60 -26.00
N LEU A 2 1.93 0.84 -26.17
CA LEU A 2 1.21 1.93 -25.48
C LEU A 2 1.20 1.81 -23.93
N VAL A 3 0.99 0.60 -23.39
CA VAL A 3 0.95 0.35 -21.93
C VAL A 3 2.26 0.70 -21.23
N ILE A 4 3.40 0.58 -21.92
CA ILE A 4 4.72 0.91 -21.36
C ILE A 4 4.84 2.43 -21.17
N TRP A 5 4.38 3.22 -22.13
CA TRP A 5 4.33 4.68 -22.02
C TRP A 5 3.39 5.12 -20.91
N LEU A 6 2.22 4.48 -20.81
CA LEU A 6 1.29 4.72 -19.72
C LEU A 6 1.92 4.39 -18.36
N MET A 7 2.63 3.26 -18.24
CA MET A 7 3.37 2.90 -17.04
C MET A 7 4.43 3.94 -16.67
N LEU A 8 5.14 4.50 -17.65
CA LEU A 8 6.15 5.54 -17.42
C LEU A 8 5.51 6.83 -16.87
N ILE A 9 4.36 7.21 -17.40
CA ILE A 9 3.54 8.33 -16.89
C ILE A 9 3.05 8.03 -15.46
N CYS A 10 2.54 6.82 -15.22
CA CYS A 10 2.05 6.37 -13.91
C CYS A 10 3.14 6.17 -12.86
N LYS A 11 4.42 6.09 -13.26
CA LYS A 11 5.57 6.06 -12.35
C LYS A 11 6.16 7.44 -12.07
N ASN A 12 5.77 8.45 -12.84
CA ASN A 12 6.31 9.78 -12.72
C ASN A 12 5.87 10.45 -11.39
N PRO A 13 6.78 10.93 -10.53
CA PRO A 13 6.42 11.51 -9.23
C PRO A 13 5.70 12.86 -9.32
N PHE A 14 5.61 13.49 -10.50
CA PHE A 14 4.98 14.80 -10.65
C PHE A 14 3.45 14.72 -10.65
N ASN A 15 2.82 15.78 -10.15
CA ASN A 15 1.36 15.93 -10.16
C ASN A 15 0.86 15.96 -11.60
N LEU A 16 0.05 14.96 -11.96
CA LEU A 16 -0.49 14.82 -13.31
C LEU A 16 -1.46 15.95 -13.64
N GLU A 17 -2.25 16.40 -12.66
CA GLU A 17 -3.20 17.49 -12.85
C GLU A 17 -2.50 18.81 -13.14
N LEU A 18 -1.41 19.12 -12.41
CA LEU A 18 -0.73 20.41 -12.58
C LEU A 18 0.02 20.54 -13.91
N ARG A 19 0.43 19.42 -14.53
CA ARG A 19 1.20 19.43 -15.79
C ARG A 19 0.37 19.13 -17.02
N TYR A 20 -0.67 18.32 -16.89
CA TYR A 20 -1.48 17.85 -18.01
C TYR A 20 -2.93 18.35 -17.96
N SER A 21 -3.34 19.07 -16.90
CA SER A 21 -4.54 19.91 -16.98
C SER A 21 -4.28 20.96 -18.04
N ARG A 22 -4.89 20.74 -19.19
CA ARG A 22 -4.85 21.66 -20.30
C ARG A 22 -5.64 22.89 -19.87
N ASN A 23 -4.95 23.90 -19.38
CA ASN A 23 -5.49 25.26 -19.32
C ASN A 23 -5.67 25.76 -20.77
N ASP A 24 -6.66 25.23 -21.48
CA ASP A 24 -7.17 25.92 -22.66
C ASP A 24 -7.93 27.15 -22.16
N LEU A 25 -7.23 28.28 -22.09
CA LEU A 25 -7.78 29.61 -21.78
C LEU A 25 -8.80 30.12 -22.82
N THR A 26 -9.33 29.25 -23.68
CA THR A 26 -10.21 29.64 -24.77
C THR A 26 -11.32 28.63 -24.94
N THR A 27 -12.35 28.70 -24.09
CA THR A 27 -13.75 28.50 -24.48
C THR A 27 -14.62 28.93 -23.29
N THR A 28 -15.04 30.19 -23.34
CA THR A 28 -16.28 30.61 -22.68
C THR A 28 -17.42 29.80 -23.29
N ASN A 29 -18.28 29.25 -22.42
CA ASN A 29 -19.56 28.59 -22.72
C ASN A 29 -19.50 27.07 -22.92
N SER A 30 -19.61 26.33 -21.82
CA SER A 30 -20.65 25.31 -21.59
C SER A 30 -20.28 24.47 -20.38
N SER A 31 -21.29 24.05 -19.63
CA SER A 31 -21.23 23.24 -18.41
C SER A 31 -20.75 21.81 -18.68
N THR A 32 -19.52 21.65 -19.17
CA THR A 32 -18.82 20.37 -19.23
C THR A 32 -17.70 20.43 -18.22
N SER A 33 -17.86 19.71 -17.10
CA SER A 33 -16.74 19.48 -16.18
C SER A 33 -15.67 18.77 -16.99
N TYR A 34 -14.57 19.46 -17.29
CA TYR A 34 -13.40 18.82 -17.87
C TYR A 34 -12.94 17.74 -16.88
N THR A 35 -13.05 16.47 -17.28
CA THR A 35 -12.50 15.37 -16.52
C THR A 35 -10.98 15.54 -16.43
N SER A 36 -10.46 15.46 -15.22
CA SER A 36 -9.02 15.59 -14.98
C SER A 36 -8.28 14.57 -15.85
N PHE A 37 -7.09 14.91 -16.38
CA PHE A 37 -6.27 13.97 -17.16
C PHE A 37 -6.07 12.64 -16.41
N ALA A 38 -5.99 12.69 -15.08
CA ALA A 38 -5.94 11.49 -14.23
C ALA A 38 -7.23 10.66 -14.27
N GLU A 39 -8.41 11.28 -14.30
CA GLU A 39 -9.70 10.59 -14.39
C GLU A 39 -9.86 9.90 -15.74
N ASN A 40 -9.43 10.55 -16.83
CA ASN A 40 -9.43 9.91 -18.16
C ASN A 40 -8.53 8.67 -18.20
N ILE A 41 -7.35 8.73 -17.56
CA ILE A 41 -6.50 7.54 -17.45
C ILE A 41 -7.18 6.45 -16.62
N VAL A 42 -7.83 6.80 -15.51
CA VAL A 42 -8.56 5.84 -14.67
C VAL A 42 -9.68 5.17 -15.47
N CYS A 43 -10.48 5.93 -16.21
CA CYS A 43 -11.54 5.39 -17.07
C CYS A 43 -10.98 4.43 -18.13
N CYS A 44 -9.89 4.79 -18.81
CA CYS A 44 -9.25 3.89 -19.77
C CYS A 44 -8.71 2.61 -19.13
N LEU A 45 -8.15 2.70 -17.92
CA LEU A 45 -7.66 1.52 -17.19
C LEU A 45 -8.81 0.63 -16.71
N ASP A 46 -9.94 1.22 -16.32
CA ASP A 46 -11.16 0.47 -15.96
C ASP A 46 -11.74 -0.29 -17.15
N GLU A 47 -11.83 0.36 -18.31
CA GLU A 47 -12.29 -0.28 -19.55
C GLU A 47 -11.42 -1.48 -19.91
N ILE A 48 -10.10 -1.35 -19.74
CA ILE A 48 -9.16 -2.46 -19.97
C ILE A 48 -9.32 -3.55 -18.91
N LEU A 49 -9.64 -3.20 -17.66
CA LEU A 49 -9.86 -4.15 -16.56
C LEU A 49 -11.09 -5.02 -16.79
N GLU A 50 -12.15 -4.43 -17.36
CA GLU A 50 -13.40 -5.10 -17.73
C GLU A 50 -13.27 -5.89 -19.04
N SER A 51 -12.36 -5.48 -19.93
CA SER A 51 -12.11 -6.19 -21.19
C SER A 51 -11.41 -7.54 -20.97
N GLU A 52 -11.94 -8.62 -21.55
CA GLU A 52 -11.35 -9.96 -21.44
C GLU A 52 -10.16 -10.21 -22.40
N THR A 53 -9.91 -9.28 -23.33
CA THR A 53 -9.16 -9.55 -24.56
C THR A 53 -7.64 -9.39 -24.45
N VAL A 54 -7.12 -8.78 -23.38
CA VAL A 54 -5.69 -8.43 -23.28
C VAL A 54 -4.95 -9.30 -22.26
N ASP A 55 -4.39 -10.43 -22.72
CA ASP A 55 -3.63 -11.37 -21.89
C ASP A 55 -2.43 -10.73 -21.15
N GLY A 56 -1.73 -9.79 -21.79
CA GLY A 56 -0.52 -9.17 -21.22
C GLY A 56 -0.78 -8.14 -20.11
N ALA A 57 -2.03 -7.79 -19.83
CA ALA A 57 -2.40 -6.71 -18.93
C ALA A 57 -2.87 -7.17 -17.53
N LEU A 58 -3.09 -8.48 -17.34
CA LEU A 58 -3.79 -9.13 -16.22
C LEU A 58 -3.28 -8.77 -14.80
N LEU A 59 -2.06 -8.26 -14.67
CA LEU A 59 -1.51 -7.79 -13.39
C LEU A 59 -0.92 -6.38 -13.46
N VAL A 60 -0.65 -5.88 -14.67
CA VAL A 60 -0.02 -4.58 -14.87
C VAL A 60 -1.05 -3.47 -14.67
N VAL A 61 -2.20 -3.57 -15.33
CA VAL A 61 -3.26 -2.56 -15.26
C VAL A 61 -3.75 -2.33 -13.82
N PRO A 62 -4.05 -3.38 -13.03
CA PRO A 62 -4.38 -3.22 -11.62
C PRO A 62 -3.31 -2.46 -10.80
N THR A 63 -2.03 -2.72 -11.08
CA THR A 63 -0.94 -2.04 -10.36
C THR A 63 -0.79 -0.57 -10.75
N LEU A 64 -1.02 -0.21 -12.01
CA LEU A 64 -1.00 1.17 -12.48
C LEU A 64 -2.18 1.96 -11.93
N LEU A 65 -3.37 1.35 -11.95
CA LEU A 65 -4.58 1.94 -11.40
C LEU A 65 -4.41 2.23 -9.90
N ALA A 66 -3.89 1.26 -9.14
CA ALA A 66 -3.59 1.48 -7.72
C ALA A 66 -2.58 2.60 -7.47
N GLN A 67 -1.53 2.72 -8.30
CA GLN A 67 -0.56 3.79 -8.20
C GLN A 67 -1.15 5.17 -8.50
N ILE A 68 -2.11 5.27 -9.42
CA ILE A 68 -2.78 6.54 -9.72
C ILE A 68 -3.73 6.92 -8.59
N LEU A 69 -4.55 5.97 -8.11
CA LEU A 69 -5.53 6.19 -7.06
C LEU A 69 -4.91 6.55 -5.70
N THR A 70 -3.69 6.11 -5.43
CA THR A 70 -2.99 6.38 -4.16
C THR A 70 -2.16 7.67 -4.18
N ARG A 71 -2.15 8.42 -5.31
CA ARG A 71 -1.44 9.70 -5.42
C ARG A 71 -2.16 10.84 -4.72
N ALA A 72 -1.37 11.76 -4.18
CA ALA A 72 -1.77 12.76 -3.20
C ALA A 72 -2.89 13.76 -3.58
N PRO A 73 -3.28 13.99 -4.85
CA PRO A 73 -4.51 14.75 -5.12
C PRO A 73 -5.70 13.88 -5.56
N VAL A 74 -5.52 12.60 -5.91
CA VAL A 74 -6.59 11.76 -6.48
C VAL A 74 -7.43 11.13 -5.35
N ASN A 75 -8.18 11.99 -4.67
CA ASN A 75 -9.49 11.73 -4.05
C ASN A 75 -9.64 10.48 -3.16
N THR A 76 -9.68 10.71 -1.84
CA THR A 76 -10.20 9.74 -0.85
C THR A 76 -11.54 9.13 -1.28
N LYS A 77 -12.40 9.92 -1.93
CA LYS A 77 -13.69 9.46 -2.49
C LYS A 77 -13.53 8.39 -3.58
N ALA A 78 -12.55 8.53 -4.49
CA ALA A 78 -12.30 7.54 -5.53
C ALA A 78 -11.71 6.25 -4.94
N LEU A 79 -10.94 6.37 -3.86
CA LEU A 79 -10.46 5.20 -3.10
C LEU A 79 -11.62 4.49 -2.38
N GLU A 80 -12.49 5.26 -1.70
CA GLU A 80 -13.68 4.77 -1.01
C GLU A 80 -14.63 4.00 -1.94
N THR A 81 -14.95 4.56 -3.10
CA THR A 81 -15.82 3.90 -4.08
C THR A 81 -15.23 2.59 -4.57
N ARG A 82 -13.90 2.50 -4.72
CA ARG A 82 -13.23 1.25 -5.10
C ARG A 82 -13.31 0.19 -4.01
N PHE A 83 -13.09 0.57 -2.75
CA PHE A 83 -13.25 -0.37 -1.64
C PHE A 83 -14.69 -0.88 -1.52
N PHE A 84 -15.68 -0.02 -1.74
CA PHE A 84 -17.09 -0.42 -1.78
C PHE A 84 -17.38 -1.38 -2.95
N ASN A 85 -16.80 -1.12 -4.13
CA ASN A 85 -16.94 -2.01 -5.27
C ASN A 85 -16.31 -3.39 -5.00
N PHE A 86 -15.17 -3.47 -4.30
CA PHE A 86 -14.59 -4.76 -3.93
C PHE A 86 -15.55 -5.60 -3.09
N GLN A 87 -16.20 -4.98 -2.11
CA GLN A 87 -17.17 -5.67 -1.26
C GLN A 87 -18.31 -6.28 -2.08
N ASN A 88 -18.96 -5.47 -2.93
CA ASN A 88 -20.06 -5.95 -3.77
C ASN A 88 -19.66 -7.07 -4.72
N VAL A 89 -18.40 -7.08 -5.18
CA VAL A 89 -17.90 -8.07 -6.12
C VAL A 89 -17.47 -9.35 -5.40
N PHE A 90 -16.83 -9.25 -4.23
CA PHE A 90 -16.50 -10.43 -3.42
C PHE A 90 -17.74 -11.17 -2.94
N ASP A 91 -18.83 -10.46 -2.63
CA ASP A 91 -20.12 -11.08 -2.30
C ASP A 91 -20.70 -11.88 -3.48
N LYS A 92 -20.49 -11.43 -4.72
CA LYS A 92 -20.97 -12.13 -5.92
C LYS A 92 -20.15 -13.37 -6.26
N PHE A 93 -18.83 -13.32 -6.06
CA PHE A 93 -17.93 -14.43 -6.39
C PHE A 93 -17.92 -15.58 -5.37
N GLN A 94 -18.86 -15.59 -4.41
CA GLN A 94 -19.04 -16.68 -3.45
C GLN A 94 -19.44 -18.02 -4.11
N SER A 95 -19.90 -18.01 -5.37
CA SER A 95 -20.48 -19.19 -6.04
C SER A 95 -19.77 -19.65 -7.32
N GLU A 96 -18.84 -18.90 -7.90
CA GLU A 96 -18.28 -19.27 -9.21
C GLU A 96 -16.99 -20.09 -9.09
N THR A 97 -17.11 -21.33 -9.53
CA THR A 97 -16.10 -22.39 -9.55
C THR A 97 -15.00 -22.19 -10.59
N ASP A 98 -14.98 -21.08 -11.31
CA ASP A 98 -13.88 -20.73 -12.19
C ASP A 98 -13.29 -19.38 -11.80
N GLY A 99 -11.97 -19.36 -11.58
CA GLY A 99 -11.22 -18.17 -11.19
C GLY A 99 -11.11 -17.21 -12.36
N GLY A 100 -12.23 -16.58 -12.73
CA GLY A 100 -12.35 -15.71 -13.89
C GLY A 100 -11.34 -14.56 -13.86
N ARG A 101 -10.95 -14.10 -15.05
CA ARG A 101 -9.96 -13.02 -15.24
C ARG A 101 -10.31 -11.76 -14.46
N GLN A 102 -11.60 -11.42 -14.39
CA GLN A 102 -12.11 -10.28 -13.62
C GLN A 102 -11.80 -10.42 -12.13
N LEU A 103 -11.97 -11.60 -11.55
CA LEU A 103 -11.63 -11.89 -10.15
C LEU A 103 -10.13 -11.72 -9.92
N ILE A 104 -9.29 -12.27 -10.80
CA ILE A 104 -7.82 -12.13 -10.73
C ILE A 104 -7.42 -10.65 -10.78
N ASN A 105 -7.94 -9.91 -11.76
CA ASN A 105 -7.72 -8.48 -11.94
C ASN A 105 -8.09 -7.68 -10.68
N LEU A 106 -9.25 -7.98 -10.09
CA LEU A 106 -9.76 -7.31 -8.91
C LEU A 106 -8.91 -7.61 -7.66
N LEU A 107 -8.56 -8.88 -7.44
CA LEU A 107 -7.67 -9.26 -6.33
C LEU A 107 -6.29 -8.63 -6.49
N ALA A 108 -5.76 -8.58 -7.71
CA ALA A 108 -4.50 -7.91 -8.01
C ALA A 108 -4.57 -6.41 -7.72
N LEU A 109 -5.71 -5.77 -8.03
CA LEU A 109 -5.97 -4.35 -7.75
C LEU A 109 -5.98 -4.10 -6.25
N ALA A 110 -6.76 -4.88 -5.49
CA ALA A 110 -6.84 -4.77 -4.03
C ALA A 110 -5.45 -4.95 -3.37
N ASN A 111 -4.70 -5.96 -3.82
CA ASN A 111 -3.32 -6.18 -3.39
C ASN A 111 -2.40 -5.00 -3.71
N ALA A 112 -2.54 -4.39 -4.89
CA ALA A 112 -1.73 -3.26 -5.29
C ALA A 112 -2.09 -1.99 -4.51
N LEU A 113 -3.38 -1.75 -4.24
CA LEU A 113 -3.81 -0.63 -3.39
C LEU A 113 -3.20 -0.75 -1.99
N LEU A 114 -3.32 -1.92 -1.37
CA LEU A 114 -2.73 -2.23 -0.07
C LEU A 114 -1.18 -2.14 -0.07
N LYS A 115 -0.55 -2.27 -1.24
CA LYS A 115 0.91 -2.12 -1.40
C LYS A 115 1.35 -0.66 -1.45
N TRP A 116 0.65 0.16 -2.24
CA TRP A 116 1.11 1.49 -2.61
C TRP A 116 0.52 2.60 -1.74
N GLY A 117 -0.69 2.42 -1.19
CA GLY A 117 -1.32 3.49 -0.43
C GLY A 117 -0.77 3.63 0.98
N ARG A 118 -0.96 4.83 1.52
CA ARG A 118 -0.52 5.16 2.88
C ARG A 118 -1.41 4.44 3.88
N ARG A 119 -0.79 3.83 4.91
CA ARG A 119 -1.50 3.09 5.96
C ARG A 119 -2.67 3.88 6.57
N ARG A 120 -2.46 5.18 6.85
CA ARG A 120 -3.49 6.07 7.41
C ARG A 120 -4.76 6.17 6.55
N ASP A 121 -4.63 6.09 5.24
CA ASP A 121 -5.74 6.24 4.31
C ASP A 121 -6.44 4.88 4.08
N ILE A 122 -5.71 3.78 4.20
CA ILE A 122 -6.19 2.41 3.91
C ILE A 122 -6.75 1.69 5.14
N LYS A 123 -6.20 1.97 6.33
CA LYS A 123 -6.62 1.35 7.61
C LYS A 123 -8.15 1.29 7.78
N PRO A 124 -8.92 2.38 7.59
CA PRO A 124 -10.38 2.34 7.81
C PRO A 124 -11.11 1.34 6.91
N PHE A 125 -10.61 1.08 5.70
CA PHE A 125 -11.24 0.15 4.77
C PHE A 125 -10.84 -1.30 5.00
N THR A 126 -9.78 -1.55 5.78
CA THR A 126 -9.14 -2.87 5.89
C THR A 126 -10.03 -3.87 6.64
N GLU A 127 -10.72 -3.43 7.68
CA GLU A 127 -11.65 -4.27 8.46
C GLU A 127 -12.89 -4.66 7.63
N HIS A 128 -13.47 -3.68 6.92
CA HIS A 128 -14.59 -3.91 6.02
C HIS A 128 -14.23 -4.82 4.83
N LEU A 129 -13.01 -4.66 4.30
CA LEU A 129 -12.51 -5.54 3.25
C LEU A 129 -12.39 -6.99 3.73
N PHE A 130 -11.89 -7.19 4.96
CA PHE A 130 -11.81 -8.52 5.52
C PHE A 130 -13.19 -9.13 5.80
N SER A 131 -14.14 -8.36 6.35
CA SER A 131 -15.48 -8.86 6.62
C SER A 131 -16.26 -9.21 5.34
N SER A 132 -15.96 -8.54 4.22
CA SER A 132 -16.52 -8.86 2.91
C SER A 132 -15.99 -10.17 2.30
N LEU A 133 -14.83 -10.65 2.75
CA LEU A 133 -14.32 -11.95 2.32
C LEU A 133 -15.06 -13.05 3.09
N SER A 134 -15.98 -13.74 2.41
CA SER A 134 -16.69 -14.86 3.02
C SER A 134 -15.69 -15.92 3.50
N LYS A 135 -15.97 -16.51 4.66
CA LYS A 135 -15.17 -17.62 5.19
C LYS A 135 -15.09 -18.75 4.18
N ASP A 136 -16.20 -19.07 3.53
CA ASP A 136 -16.28 -20.12 2.51
C ASP A 136 -15.35 -19.82 1.33
N PHE A 137 -15.22 -18.56 0.90
CA PHE A 137 -14.27 -18.17 -0.15
C PHE A 137 -12.81 -18.32 0.28
N LEU A 138 -12.49 -18.06 1.54
CA LEU A 138 -11.14 -18.23 2.11
C LEU A 138 -10.76 -19.72 2.25
N PHE A 139 -11.70 -20.53 2.73
CA PHE A 139 -11.53 -21.96 2.97
C PHE A 139 -11.70 -22.80 1.70
N SER A 140 -12.41 -22.29 0.69
CA SER A 140 -12.60 -22.99 -0.57
C SER A 140 -11.26 -23.19 -1.27
N GLN A 141 -11.06 -24.42 -1.75
CA GLN A 141 -9.88 -24.77 -2.53
C GLN A 141 -10.17 -24.41 -3.99
N CYS A 142 -10.05 -23.12 -4.30
CA CYS A 142 -10.16 -22.66 -5.69
C CYS A 142 -9.17 -23.44 -6.57
N PRO A 143 -9.59 -23.98 -7.73
CA PRO A 143 -8.71 -24.75 -8.61
C PRO A 143 -7.57 -23.88 -9.18
N ASN A 144 -7.80 -22.58 -9.32
CA ASN A 144 -6.82 -21.65 -9.86
C ASN A 144 -5.75 -21.26 -8.82
N ILE A 145 -4.51 -21.68 -9.09
CA ILE A 145 -3.33 -21.41 -8.26
C ILE A 145 -3.07 -19.90 -8.10
N LEU A 146 -3.26 -19.10 -9.15
CA LEU A 146 -3.03 -17.65 -9.10
C LEU A 146 -4.00 -16.95 -8.16
N VAL A 147 -5.28 -17.35 -8.20
CA VAL A 147 -6.31 -16.82 -7.28
C VAL A 147 -5.93 -17.15 -5.83
N ARG A 148 -5.54 -18.39 -5.54
CA ARG A 148 -5.06 -18.80 -4.20
C ARG A 148 -3.87 -17.96 -3.72
N HIS A 149 -2.89 -17.71 -4.59
CA HIS A 149 -1.75 -16.87 -4.28
C HIS A 149 -2.15 -15.42 -4.01
N LEU A 150 -3.03 -14.86 -4.83
CA LEU A 150 -3.52 -13.50 -4.67
C LEU A 150 -4.35 -13.31 -3.39
N ILE A 151 -5.18 -14.29 -3.02
CA ILE A 151 -5.91 -14.30 -1.74
C ILE A 151 -4.90 -14.32 -0.58
N SER A 152 -3.90 -15.19 -0.63
CA SER A 152 -2.88 -15.30 0.42
C SER A 152 -2.10 -13.99 0.58
N LYS A 153 -1.73 -13.35 -0.53
CA LYS A 153 -1.07 -12.03 -0.53
C LYS A 153 -1.98 -10.94 0.01
N LEU A 154 -3.28 -10.99 -0.32
CA LEU A 154 -4.25 -10.02 0.16
C LEU A 154 -4.35 -10.09 1.68
N LEU A 155 -4.51 -11.32 2.21
CA LEU A 155 -4.63 -11.59 3.63
C LEU A 155 -3.39 -11.16 4.41
N GLN A 156 -2.20 -11.50 3.89
CA GLN A 156 -0.91 -11.05 4.46
C GLN A 156 -0.84 -9.52 4.53
N ARG A 157 -1.27 -8.81 3.48
CA ARG A 157 -1.23 -7.35 3.44
C ARG A 157 -2.23 -6.73 4.40
N ILE A 158 -3.45 -7.27 4.49
CA ILE A 158 -4.48 -6.83 5.45
C ILE A 158 -3.92 -6.92 6.87
N SER A 159 -3.33 -8.05 7.26
CA SER A 159 -2.69 -8.18 8.59
C SER A 159 -1.60 -7.16 8.83
N LEU A 160 -0.73 -6.91 7.86
CA LEU A 160 0.36 -5.94 8.00
C LEU A 160 -0.13 -4.49 8.09
N VAL A 161 -1.28 -4.18 7.47
CA VAL A 161 -1.90 -2.85 7.58
C VAL A 161 -2.54 -2.66 8.96
N LEU A 162 -3.15 -3.71 9.51
CA LEU A 162 -3.72 -3.69 10.86
C LEU A 162 -2.61 -3.60 11.91
N LEU A 163 -1.53 -4.36 11.75
CA LEU A 163 -0.37 -4.32 12.63
C LEU A 163 0.37 -2.98 12.54
N ARG A 164 0.76 -2.41 13.69
CA ARG A 164 1.64 -1.23 13.69
C ARG A 164 3.07 -1.63 13.32
N PRO A 165 3.75 -0.92 12.41
CA PRO A 165 5.15 -1.20 12.13
C PRO A 165 5.98 -0.87 13.37
N LYS A 166 6.45 -1.90 14.08
CA LYS A 166 7.35 -1.71 15.23
C LYS A 166 8.76 -1.45 14.71
N LEU A 167 9.24 -0.21 14.88
CA LEU A 167 10.63 0.12 14.65
C LEU A 167 11.43 -0.34 15.87
N ALA A 168 12.27 -1.35 15.69
CA ALA A 168 13.10 -1.84 16.77
C ALA A 168 14.09 -0.75 17.20
N SER A 169 14.02 -0.31 18.46
CA SER A 169 14.80 0.81 19.00
C SER A 169 16.32 0.65 18.83
N TRP A 170 16.82 -0.58 18.77
CA TRP A 170 18.24 -0.87 18.56
C TRP A 170 18.77 -0.44 17.18
N ARG A 171 17.91 -0.37 16.14
CA ARG A 171 18.32 -0.03 14.77
C ARG A 171 18.93 1.37 14.66
N TYR A 172 18.42 2.33 15.44
CA TYR A 172 18.92 3.69 15.42
C TYR A 172 19.92 3.99 16.54
N ARG A 173 19.99 3.13 17.57
CA ARG A 173 20.98 3.23 18.65
C ARG A 173 22.42 3.04 18.16
N CYS A 174 22.66 2.24 17.12
CA CYS A 174 24.02 2.00 16.60
C CYS A 174 24.54 3.12 15.68
N GLY A 175 23.66 3.93 15.08
CA GLY A 175 24.04 4.99 14.14
C GLY A 175 24.18 6.39 14.75
N TYR A 176 23.45 6.66 15.83
CA TYR A 176 23.40 8.01 16.42
C TYR A 176 24.68 8.39 17.17
N ARG A 177 25.35 7.42 17.82
CA ARG A 177 26.65 7.63 18.48
C ARG A 177 27.74 8.09 17.51
N SER A 178 27.74 7.57 16.28
CA SER A 178 28.79 7.95 15.33
C SER A 178 28.61 9.36 14.78
N ILE A 179 27.38 9.82 14.51
CA ILE A 179 27.20 11.11 13.84
C ILE A 179 27.41 12.28 14.80
N GLU A 180 26.85 12.22 16.02
CA GLU A 180 27.06 13.29 16.99
C GLU A 180 28.51 13.34 17.48
N GLU A 181 29.13 12.19 17.73
CA GLU A 181 30.54 12.18 18.11
C GLU A 181 31.46 12.58 16.94
N THR A 182 31.14 12.21 15.69
CA THR A 182 31.90 12.67 14.51
C THR A 182 31.74 14.18 14.29
N LEU A 183 30.54 14.75 14.48
CA LEU A 183 30.32 16.21 14.42
C LEU A 183 30.98 16.97 15.57
N LYS A 184 31.01 16.39 16.78
CA LYS A 184 31.74 16.97 17.92
C LYS A 184 33.25 16.86 17.72
N ARG A 185 33.76 15.76 17.14
CA ARG A 185 35.16 15.61 16.74
C ARG A 185 35.56 16.62 15.65
N ASP A 186 34.71 16.88 14.67
CA ASP A 186 34.96 17.91 13.63
C ASP A 186 34.96 19.34 14.19
N LYS A 187 34.18 19.62 15.24
CA LYS A 187 34.21 20.91 15.95
C LYS A 187 35.45 21.06 16.83
N ASN A 188 35.90 19.99 17.48
CA ASN A 188 37.10 20.00 18.33
C ASN A 188 38.41 19.97 17.52
N LEU A 189 38.42 19.39 16.31
CA LEU A 189 39.56 19.43 15.39
C LEU A 189 39.86 20.83 14.84
N LYS A 190 38.93 21.79 14.97
CA LYS A 190 39.17 23.20 14.61
C LYS A 190 39.58 24.09 15.80
N ILE A 191 39.56 23.56 17.03
CA ILE A 191 39.85 24.36 18.23
C ILE A 191 41.16 23.94 18.91
N ASP A 192 41.63 22.71 18.72
CA ASP A 192 42.84 22.25 19.40
C ASP A 192 44.11 22.42 18.57
N SER A 193 44.41 23.68 18.25
CA SER A 193 45.78 24.16 18.28
C SER A 193 45.99 25.10 19.47
N ALA A 194 45.52 24.72 20.67
CA ALA A 194 46.11 25.10 21.96
C ALA A 194 45.35 24.47 23.15
N SER A 195 46.06 23.62 23.88
CA SER A 195 45.96 23.42 25.34
C SER A 195 44.76 22.70 25.97
N SER A 196 45.14 21.64 26.71
CA SER A 196 44.69 21.28 28.06
C SER A 196 43.54 20.28 28.23
N LEU A 197 43.95 19.06 28.59
CA LEU A 197 43.52 18.32 29.80
C LEU A 197 42.34 18.95 30.57
N GLN A 198 41.20 18.24 30.65
CA GLN A 198 40.53 17.95 31.92
C GLN A 198 39.36 16.96 31.77
N ASP A 199 39.32 16.04 32.73
CA ASP A 199 38.23 15.12 33.04
C ASP A 199 36.85 15.79 33.12
N THR A 200 35.84 15.19 32.49
CA THR A 200 34.46 15.27 32.99
C THR A 200 33.80 13.89 32.96
N LYS A 201 33.93 13.18 34.08
CA LYS A 201 32.97 12.18 34.53
C LYS A 201 31.61 12.85 34.70
N GLY A 202 30.56 12.24 34.15
CA GLY A 202 29.18 12.46 34.58
C GLY A 202 28.27 13.11 33.53
N HIS A 203 27.53 12.29 32.80
CA HIS A 203 26.09 12.52 32.62
C HIS A 203 25.41 11.22 32.19
N SER A 204 24.92 10.49 33.17
CA SER A 204 23.85 9.51 33.04
C SER A 204 22.58 10.23 32.63
N ASN A 205 22.34 10.37 31.32
CA ASN A 205 20.99 10.66 30.81
C ASN A 205 20.26 9.35 30.60
N GLU A 206 19.80 8.81 31.73
CA GLU A 206 18.65 7.92 31.83
C GLU A 206 17.38 8.72 31.58
N GLU A 207 17.19 9.28 30.39
CA GLU A 207 15.97 10.03 30.10
C GLU A 207 15.78 10.10 28.58
N GLU A 208 15.38 8.98 28.00
CA GLU A 208 14.51 8.93 26.82
C GLU A 208 14.00 7.49 26.67
N ASN A 209 13.26 7.06 27.70
CA ASN A 209 12.27 6.02 27.56
C ASN A 209 11.12 6.61 26.72
N SER A 210 11.35 6.75 25.42
CA SER A 210 10.31 7.16 24.47
C SER A 210 9.29 6.05 24.42
N LYS A 211 8.26 6.20 25.26
CA LYS A 211 6.89 5.70 25.16
C LYS A 211 6.65 4.85 23.91
N ASN A 212 6.98 3.57 23.97
CA ASN A 212 6.53 2.57 22.99
C ASN A 212 5.43 1.66 23.55
N ASP A 213 4.94 1.95 24.77
CA ASP A 213 4.00 1.09 25.49
C ASP A 213 2.54 1.59 25.53
N ASP A 214 2.21 2.74 24.94
CA ASP A 214 0.82 3.20 24.90
C ASP A 214 0.16 2.97 23.52
N ASP A 215 -0.81 2.05 23.55
CA ASP A 215 -1.78 1.61 22.55
C ASP A 215 -1.37 0.55 21.52
N ASP A 216 -0.96 -0.63 22.03
CA ASP A 216 -1.27 -1.92 21.38
C ASP A 216 -2.79 -2.27 21.47
N SER A 217 -3.59 -1.45 22.18
CA SER A 217 -5.04 -1.59 22.40
C SER A 217 -5.90 -1.50 21.13
N ASP A 218 -5.40 -0.80 20.09
CA ASP A 218 -6.13 -0.58 18.82
C ASP A 218 -5.95 -1.71 17.79
N ILE A 219 -5.27 -2.80 18.16
CA ILE A 219 -4.94 -3.88 17.23
C ILE A 219 -6.02 -4.98 17.37
N PRO A 220 -6.79 -5.29 16.32
CA PRO A 220 -7.79 -6.37 16.37
C PRO A 220 -7.10 -7.75 16.30
N TYR A 221 -6.64 -8.24 17.46
CA TYR A 221 -5.92 -9.52 17.58
C TYR A 221 -6.74 -10.71 17.07
N ASP A 222 -8.04 -10.75 17.36
CA ASP A 222 -8.94 -11.83 16.93
C ASP A 222 -8.94 -12.00 15.40
N LEU A 223 -8.98 -10.88 14.68
CA LEU A 223 -8.98 -10.87 13.22
C LEU A 223 -7.64 -11.37 12.66
N ILE A 224 -6.54 -10.96 13.30
CA ILE A 224 -5.18 -11.36 12.91
C ILE A 224 -4.97 -12.85 13.14
N GLU A 225 -5.47 -13.41 14.24
CA GLU A 225 -5.38 -14.84 14.52
C GLU A 225 -6.11 -15.68 13.47
N ILE A 226 -7.32 -15.27 13.08
CA ILE A 226 -8.08 -15.92 12.01
C ILE A 226 -7.28 -15.91 10.70
N ILE A 227 -6.72 -14.75 10.34
CA ILE A 227 -5.89 -14.60 9.13
C ILE A 227 -4.68 -15.53 9.20
N LEU A 228 -3.99 -15.56 10.34
CA LEU A 228 -2.78 -16.36 10.53
C LEU A 228 -3.09 -17.86 10.41
N GLY A 229 -4.21 -18.31 10.96
CA GLY A 229 -4.73 -19.66 10.77
C GLY A 229 -4.97 -20.00 9.29
N GLN A 230 -5.60 -19.10 8.53
CA GLN A 230 -5.77 -19.29 7.08
C GLN A 230 -4.43 -19.40 6.35
N LEU A 231 -3.49 -18.54 6.68
CA LEU A 231 -2.19 -18.52 6.02
C LEU A 231 -1.40 -19.80 6.28
N LEU A 232 -1.47 -20.34 7.50
CA LEU A 232 -0.89 -21.63 7.85
C LEU A 232 -1.53 -22.80 7.09
N LEU A 233 -2.87 -22.78 6.93
CA LEU A 233 -3.56 -23.78 6.11
C LEU A 233 -3.13 -23.71 4.64
N LYS A 234 -2.96 -22.51 4.09
CA LYS A 234 -2.46 -22.32 2.72
C LYS A 234 -1.00 -22.76 2.57
N LEU A 235 -0.17 -22.67 3.60
CA LEU A 235 1.22 -23.16 3.54
C LEU A 235 1.28 -24.69 3.38
N ARG A 236 0.29 -25.41 3.91
CA ARG A 236 0.15 -26.87 3.78
C ARG A 236 -0.26 -27.32 2.37
N ASP A 237 -0.63 -26.39 1.50
CA ASP A 237 -1.12 -26.71 0.15
C ASP A 237 0.01 -27.27 -0.73
N ARG A 238 -0.30 -28.27 -1.56
CA ARG A 238 0.72 -29.07 -2.26
C ARG A 238 1.38 -28.34 -3.42
N ASP A 239 0.71 -27.35 -4.00
CA ASP A 239 1.21 -26.60 -5.17
C ASP A 239 2.16 -25.45 -4.79
N ASN A 240 2.59 -25.38 -3.53
CA ASN A 240 3.58 -24.41 -3.06
C ASN A 240 5.03 -24.90 -3.22
N LEU A 241 5.24 -26.11 -3.76
CA LEU A 241 6.55 -26.74 -3.96
C LEU A 241 7.04 -26.63 -5.41
#